data_AF-A0A4Q0ZKU9-F1
#
_entry.id   AF-A0A4Q0ZKU9-F1
#
_cell.length_a   1.000
_cell.length_b   1.000
_cell.length_c   1.000
_cell.angle_alpha   90.00
_cell.angle_beta   90.00
_cell.angle_gamma   90.00
#
_symmetry.space_group_name_H-M   'P 1'
#
loop_
_entity.id
_entity.type
_entity.pdbx_description
1 polymer ?
#
loop_
_entity_poly.entity_id
_entity_poly.type
_entity_poly.pdbx_seq_one_letter_code
_entity_poly.pdbx_strand_id
1 'polypeptide(L)'
;MNLNSNQEVFNMFFEFKNIYKHQIYNRYKRMSSKNLEELIEYLQNNDIKEEDSNIQVELNYYLEFIAKREKYRNNSFNSDLIILKLVKLKMDILHEILNNLDNEEVNYMSKIQAKKYINVKEFEEIYDISKSSQRDYRGRLNNPLPYHQKVFRGKILYDVDEIEKWFENEYK
;
A
#
# COMPACT_ATOMS: atom_id res chain seq x y z
N MET A 1 40.15 -0.02 4.30
CA MET A 1 39.17 -0.48 3.27
C MET A 1 39.54 0.14 1.94
N ASN A 2 39.61 -0.64 0.86
CA ASN A 2 40.08 -0.21 -0.45
C ASN A 2 38.93 0.48 -1.21
N LEU A 3 39.13 1.69 -1.73
CA LEU A 3 38.05 2.46 -2.39
C LEU A 3 37.45 1.72 -3.61
N ASN A 4 38.25 0.89 -4.28
CA ASN A 4 37.82 0.09 -5.43
C ASN A 4 36.79 -1.00 -5.07
N SER A 5 36.92 -1.65 -3.91
CA SER A 5 35.98 -2.73 -3.52
C SER A 5 34.58 -2.18 -3.23
N ASN A 6 34.49 -0.96 -2.71
CA ASN A 6 33.20 -0.32 -2.43
C ASN A 6 32.46 0.08 -3.71
N GLN A 7 33.19 0.53 -4.74
CA GLN A 7 32.60 0.87 -6.03
C GLN A 7 32.08 -0.38 -6.76
N GLU A 8 32.81 -1.49 -6.70
CA GLU A 8 32.37 -2.77 -7.27
C GLU A 8 31.11 -3.30 -6.59
N VAL A 9 31.04 -3.24 -5.25
CA VAL A 9 29.83 -3.59 -4.49
C VAL A 9 28.65 -2.72 -4.92
N PHE A 10 28.87 -1.42 -5.10
CA PHE A 10 27.82 -0.51 -5.54
C PHE A 10 27.30 -0.84 -6.94
N ASN A 11 28.19 -1.05 -7.92
CA ASN A 11 27.83 -1.40 -9.29
C ASN A 11 27.09 -2.75 -9.35
N MET A 12 27.57 -3.72 -8.58
CA MET A 12 26.93 -5.03 -8.44
C MET A 12 25.51 -4.90 -7.88
N PHE A 13 25.33 -4.13 -6.81
CA PHE A 13 23.99 -3.90 -6.23
C PHE A 13 23.07 -3.14 -7.15
N PHE A 14 23.60 -2.19 -7.91
CA PHE A 14 22.82 -1.45 -8.90
C PHE A 14 22.28 -2.39 -9.98
N GLU A 15 23.13 -3.27 -10.53
CA GLU A 15 22.70 -4.30 -11.48
C GLU A 15 21.69 -5.27 -10.86
N PHE A 16 21.93 -5.73 -9.63
CA PHE A 16 21.02 -6.62 -8.91
C PHE A 16 19.64 -6.00 -8.74
N LYS A 17 19.59 -4.76 -8.24
CA LYS A 17 18.35 -3.98 -8.05
C LYS A 17 17.56 -3.91 -9.35
N ASN A 18 18.20 -3.59 -10.46
CA ASN A 18 17.51 -3.44 -11.75
C ASN A 18 16.85 -4.73 -12.25
N ILE A 19 17.38 -5.90 -11.88
CA ILE A 19 16.85 -7.19 -12.33
C ILE A 19 15.79 -7.72 -11.37
N TYR A 20 16.06 -7.65 -10.06
CA TYR A 20 15.28 -8.36 -9.06
C TYR A 20 14.24 -7.49 -8.35
N LYS A 21 14.29 -6.15 -8.49
CA LYS A 21 13.29 -5.24 -7.86
C LYS A 21 11.86 -5.68 -8.15
N HIS A 22 11.53 -5.97 -9.40
CA HIS A 22 10.16 -6.32 -9.80
C HIS A 22 9.70 -7.66 -9.19
N GLN A 23 10.60 -8.64 -9.07
CA GLN A 23 10.30 -9.94 -8.48
C GLN A 23 10.04 -9.81 -6.98
N ILE A 24 10.87 -9.02 -6.29
CA ILE A 24 10.68 -8.70 -4.87
C ILE A 24 9.35 -7.94 -4.68
N TYR A 25 9.09 -6.90 -5.48
CA TYR A 25 7.82 -6.16 -5.44
C TYR A 25 6.61 -7.09 -5.60
N ASN A 26 6.63 -7.97 -6.60
CA ASN A 26 5.52 -8.89 -6.85
C ASN A 26 5.25 -9.88 -5.71
N ARG A 27 6.27 -10.21 -4.92
CA ARG A 27 6.13 -11.07 -3.75
C ARG A 27 5.37 -10.35 -2.62
N TYR A 28 5.65 -9.07 -2.41
CA TYR A 28 5.11 -8.30 -1.28
C TYR A 28 3.84 -7.51 -1.61
N LYS A 29 3.54 -7.24 -2.88
CA LYS A 29 2.39 -6.40 -3.30
C LYS A 29 1.01 -6.89 -2.87
N ARG A 30 0.89 -8.14 -2.41
CA ARG A 30 -0.37 -8.75 -1.94
C ARG A 30 -0.47 -8.81 -0.42
N MET A 31 0.54 -8.32 0.28
CA MET A 31 0.56 -8.25 1.73
C MET A 31 -0.38 -7.12 2.19
N SER A 32 -1.07 -7.30 3.32
CA SER A 32 -1.89 -6.24 3.91
C SER A 32 -1.03 -5.06 4.37
N SER A 33 -1.59 -3.85 4.40
CA SER A 33 -0.93 -2.64 4.92
C SER A 33 -0.34 -2.87 6.31
N LYS A 34 -1.14 -3.41 7.24
CA LYS A 34 -0.69 -3.76 8.59
C LYS A 34 0.56 -4.65 8.61
N ASN A 35 0.59 -5.70 7.80
CA ASN A 35 1.74 -6.63 7.77
C ASN A 35 2.96 -5.98 7.10
N LEU A 36 2.76 -5.07 6.14
CA LEU A 36 3.83 -4.28 5.54
C LEU A 36 4.45 -3.33 6.57
N GLU A 37 3.63 -2.64 7.36
CA GLU A 37 4.05 -1.73 8.43
C GLU A 37 4.84 -2.47 9.51
N GLU A 38 4.32 -3.60 10.01
CA GLU A 38 5.02 -4.44 11.00
C GLU A 38 6.39 -4.92 10.48
N LEU A 39 6.47 -5.30 9.20
CA LEU A 39 7.74 -5.72 8.58
C LEU A 39 8.71 -4.54 8.41
N ILE A 40 8.22 -3.37 8.00
CA ILE A 40 9.05 -2.16 7.87
C ILE A 40 9.60 -1.77 9.25
N GLU A 41 8.76 -1.75 10.28
CA GLU A 41 9.14 -1.43 11.65
C GLU A 41 10.20 -2.42 12.18
N TYR A 42 10.01 -3.71 11.92
CA TYR A 42 10.99 -4.73 12.25
C TYR A 42 12.36 -4.44 11.61
N LEU A 43 12.39 -4.18 10.30
CA LEU A 43 13.63 -3.93 9.56
C LEU A 43 14.32 -2.62 9.97
N GLN A 44 13.57 -1.63 10.46
CA GLN A 44 14.11 -0.35 10.93
C GLN A 44 14.75 -0.45 12.32
N ASN A 45 14.15 -1.24 13.21
CA ASN A 45 14.47 -1.23 14.64
C ASN A 45 15.40 -2.37 15.07
N ASN A 46 15.69 -3.33 14.18
CA ASN A 46 16.52 -4.48 14.50
C ASN A 46 17.83 -4.49 13.70
N ASP A 47 18.89 -5.01 14.33
CA ASP A 47 20.18 -5.26 13.68
C ASP A 47 20.10 -6.55 12.86
N ILE A 48 19.71 -6.42 11.59
CA ILE A 48 19.46 -7.54 10.69
C ILE A 48 20.78 -8.24 10.34
N LYS A 49 20.83 -9.55 10.59
CA LYS A 49 21.96 -10.43 10.26
C LYS A 49 21.66 -11.35 9.09
N GLU A 50 22.69 -12.07 8.62
CA GLU A 50 22.58 -12.97 7.48
C GLU A 50 21.56 -14.08 7.71
N GLU A 51 21.36 -14.52 8.95
CA GLU A 51 20.44 -15.61 9.32
C GLU A 51 18.98 -15.16 9.50
N ASP A 52 18.73 -13.85 9.43
CA ASP A 52 17.42 -13.29 9.69
C ASP A 52 16.42 -13.73 8.60
N SER A 53 15.27 -14.27 9.05
CA SER A 53 14.25 -14.84 8.16
C SER A 53 13.61 -13.80 7.24
N ASN A 54 13.59 -12.53 7.65
CA ASN A 54 13.01 -11.43 6.92
C ASN A 54 13.89 -10.93 5.77
N ILE A 55 15.10 -11.46 5.58
CA ILE A 55 16.02 -11.09 4.49
C ILE A 55 16.37 -12.27 3.57
N GLN A 56 16.04 -13.51 3.96
CA GLN A 56 16.44 -14.71 3.21
C GLN A 56 16.01 -14.71 1.74
N VAL A 57 14.87 -14.12 1.43
CA VAL A 57 14.37 -14.07 0.05
C VAL A 57 15.30 -13.23 -0.82
N GLU A 58 15.61 -12.02 -0.38
CA GLU A 58 16.50 -11.11 -1.09
C GLU A 58 17.93 -11.65 -1.13
N LEU A 59 18.38 -12.30 -0.05
CA LEU A 59 19.67 -12.97 0.00
C LEU A 59 19.76 -14.09 -1.04
N ASN A 60 18.75 -14.95 -1.14
CA ASN A 60 18.71 -16.01 -2.15
C ASN A 60 18.75 -15.45 -3.57
N TYR A 61 17.96 -14.41 -3.86
CA TYR A 61 18.01 -13.73 -5.16
C TYR A 61 19.38 -13.13 -5.46
N TYR A 62 20.04 -12.56 -4.45
CA TYR A 62 21.36 -11.99 -4.59
C TYR A 62 22.43 -13.07 -4.86
N LEU A 63 22.38 -14.19 -4.14
CA LEU A 63 23.27 -15.34 -4.36
C LEU A 63 23.09 -15.93 -5.76
N GLU A 64 21.84 -16.09 -6.22
CA GLU A 64 21.56 -16.50 -7.61
C GLU A 64 22.13 -15.51 -8.63
N PHE A 65 22.00 -14.20 -8.36
CA PHE A 65 22.51 -13.15 -9.22
C PHE A 65 24.04 -13.22 -9.36
N ILE A 66 24.76 -13.45 -8.26
CA ILE A 66 26.22 -13.62 -8.26
C ILE A 66 26.59 -14.92 -8.98
N ALA A 67 25.93 -16.04 -8.67
CA ALA A 67 26.25 -17.34 -9.23
C ALA A 67 26.17 -17.35 -10.77
N LYS A 68 25.29 -16.52 -11.34
CA LYS A 68 25.11 -16.33 -12.79
C LYS A 68 26.14 -15.39 -13.44
N ARG A 69 27.00 -14.70 -12.67
CA ARG A 69 27.96 -13.71 -13.19
C ARG A 69 29.38 -14.05 -12.78
N GLU A 70 30.15 -14.54 -13.74
CA GLU A 70 31.57 -14.89 -13.53
C GLU A 70 32.38 -13.73 -12.94
N LYS A 71 32.12 -12.49 -13.37
CA LYS A 71 32.84 -11.29 -12.89
C LYS A 71 32.74 -11.03 -11.38
N TYR A 72 31.76 -11.62 -10.69
CA TYR A 72 31.55 -11.44 -9.24
C TYR A 72 31.89 -12.67 -8.41
N ARG A 73 32.21 -13.80 -9.07
CA ARG A 73 32.31 -15.12 -8.42
C ARG A 73 33.49 -15.24 -7.45
N ASN A 74 34.55 -14.48 -7.68
CA ASN A 74 35.79 -14.53 -6.89
C ASN A 74 35.97 -13.31 -5.97
N ASN A 75 34.96 -12.44 -5.88
CA ASN A 75 35.06 -11.26 -5.04
C ASN A 75 34.71 -11.61 -3.59
N SER A 76 35.64 -11.31 -2.69
CA SER A 76 35.36 -11.30 -1.26
C SER A 76 34.60 -10.01 -0.93
N PHE A 77 33.31 -10.15 -0.62
CA PHE A 77 32.47 -9.05 -0.20
C PHE A 77 32.26 -9.09 1.31
N ASN A 78 32.18 -7.91 1.92
CA ASN A 78 31.78 -7.77 3.31
C ASN A 78 30.29 -8.14 3.45
N SER A 79 29.99 -9.24 4.13
CA SER A 79 28.62 -9.76 4.30
C SER A 79 27.70 -8.75 4.96
N ASP A 80 28.14 -8.06 6.02
CA ASP A 80 27.35 -7.03 6.70
C ASP A 80 26.91 -5.91 5.74
N LEU A 81 27.82 -5.47 4.86
CA LEU A 81 27.52 -4.47 3.85
C LEU A 81 26.50 -4.97 2.82
N ILE A 82 26.60 -6.25 2.42
CA ILE A 82 25.61 -6.88 1.53
C ILE A 82 24.24 -6.90 2.20
N ILE A 83 24.14 -7.39 3.44
CA ILE A 83 22.88 -7.47 4.18
C ILE A 83 22.27 -6.08 4.33
N LEU A 84 23.05 -5.08 4.73
CA LEU A 84 22.57 -3.70 4.86
C LEU A 84 22.01 -3.14 3.54
N LYS A 85 22.65 -3.44 2.41
CA LYS A 85 22.16 -3.01 1.08
C LYS A 85 20.88 -3.76 0.65
N LEU A 86 20.76 -5.04 0.98
CA LEU A 86 19.55 -5.81 0.71
C LEU A 86 18.37 -5.35 1.58
N VAL A 87 18.60 -5.12 2.88
CA VAL A 87 17.60 -4.54 3.80
C VAL A 87 17.11 -3.21 3.26
N LYS A 88 18.03 -2.31 2.86
CA LYS A 88 17.67 -1.03 2.26
C LYS A 88 16.81 -1.20 1.00
N LEU A 89 17.22 -2.09 0.08
CA LEU A 89 16.44 -2.37 -1.13
C LEU A 89 15.03 -2.86 -0.79
N LYS A 90 14.92 -3.78 0.16
CA LYS A 90 13.64 -4.33 0.60
C LYS A 90 12.75 -3.23 1.17
N MET A 91 13.28 -2.42 2.09
CA MET A 91 12.54 -1.29 2.67
C MET A 91 12.05 -0.30 1.61
N ASP A 92 12.90 0.08 0.65
CA ASP A 92 12.51 0.97 -0.45
C ASP A 92 11.28 0.41 -1.20
N ILE A 93 11.27 -0.91 -1.46
CA ILE A 93 10.17 -1.60 -2.16
C ILE A 93 8.91 -1.68 -1.30
N LEU A 94 9.05 -1.98 0.00
CA LEU A 94 7.90 -2.05 0.91
C LEU A 94 7.22 -0.70 1.06
N HIS A 95 7.99 0.39 1.19
CA HIS A 95 7.45 1.75 1.20
C HIS A 95 6.78 2.12 -0.14
N GLU A 96 7.36 1.73 -1.27
CA GLU A 96 6.74 1.92 -2.59
C GLU A 96 5.37 1.23 -2.68
N ILE A 97 5.26 0.00 -2.17
CA ILE A 97 3.99 -0.74 -2.13
C ILE A 97 2.98 -0.02 -1.22
N LEU A 98 3.39 0.36 -0.01
CA LEU A 98 2.51 1.03 0.95
C LEU A 98 1.95 2.34 0.38
N ASN A 99 2.82 3.17 -0.21
CA ASN A 99 2.41 4.42 -0.87
C ASN A 99 1.45 4.17 -2.04
N ASN A 100 1.61 3.06 -2.78
CA ASN A 100 0.71 2.72 -3.87
C ASN A 100 -0.67 2.28 -3.37
N LEU A 101 -0.75 1.61 -2.21
CA LEU A 101 -2.04 1.27 -1.58
C LEU A 101 -2.80 2.54 -1.18
N ASP A 102 -2.11 3.49 -0.54
CA ASP A 102 -2.70 4.77 -0.15
C ASP A 102 -3.22 5.55 -1.37
N ASN A 103 -2.46 5.56 -2.47
CA ASN A 103 -2.86 6.19 -3.72
C ASN A 103 -4.07 5.49 -4.38
N GLU A 104 -4.22 4.17 -4.25
CA GLU A 104 -5.39 3.45 -4.75
C GLU A 104 -6.65 3.81 -3.95
N GLU A 105 -6.55 3.89 -2.63
CA GLU A 105 -7.67 4.32 -1.76
C GLU A 105 -8.08 5.77 -2.03
N VAL A 106 -7.11 6.68 -2.14
CA VAL A 106 -7.38 8.09 -2.50
C VAL A 106 -8.04 8.21 -3.87
N ASN A 107 -7.60 7.42 -4.85
CA ASN A 107 -8.23 7.38 -6.18
C ASN A 107 -9.64 6.79 -6.15
N TYR A 108 -9.89 5.79 -5.32
CA TYR A 108 -11.23 5.21 -5.13
C TYR A 108 -12.17 6.24 -4.51
N MET A 109 -11.75 6.92 -3.43
CA MET A 109 -12.56 7.96 -2.78
C MET A 109 -12.84 9.15 -3.70
N SER A 110 -11.83 9.61 -4.44
CA SER A 110 -12.00 10.69 -5.43
C SER A 110 -13.00 10.30 -6.52
N LYS A 111 -12.98 9.04 -6.98
CA LYS A 111 -13.95 8.53 -7.96
C LYS A 111 -15.37 8.43 -7.40
N ILE A 112 -15.54 8.12 -6.11
CA ILE A 112 -16.88 8.10 -5.49
C ILE A 112 -17.40 9.53 -5.32
N GLN A 113 -16.59 10.45 -4.79
CA GLN A 113 -16.98 11.84 -4.56
C GLN A 113 -17.34 12.57 -5.87
N ALA A 114 -16.73 12.18 -6.99
CA ALA A 114 -17.09 12.71 -8.32
C ALA A 114 -18.42 12.19 -8.87
N LYS A 115 -19.05 11.17 -8.25
CA LYS A 115 -20.34 10.65 -8.72
C LYS A 115 -21.46 11.57 -8.29
N LYS A 116 -22.36 11.85 -9.23
CA LYS A 116 -23.65 12.47 -8.91
C LYS A 116 -24.51 11.58 -8.00
N TYR A 117 -24.51 10.26 -8.24
CA TYR A 117 -25.28 9.30 -7.45
C TYR A 117 -24.40 8.27 -6.77
N ILE A 118 -24.59 8.10 -5.47
CA ILE A 118 -23.88 7.10 -4.64
C ILE A 118 -24.87 6.12 -4.00
N ASN A 119 -24.43 4.90 -3.75
CA ASN A 119 -25.25 3.89 -3.06
C ASN A 119 -25.05 3.94 -1.53
N VAL A 120 -25.82 3.12 -0.80
CA VAL A 120 -25.77 3.04 0.68
C VAL A 120 -24.37 2.81 1.26
N LYS A 121 -23.58 1.93 0.63
CA LYS A 121 -22.21 1.62 1.08
C LYS A 121 -21.27 2.79 0.80
N GLU A 122 -21.36 3.36 -0.41
CA GLU A 122 -20.56 4.54 -0.79
C GLU A 122 -20.89 5.76 0.07
N PHE A 123 -22.16 5.94 0.45
CA PHE A 123 -22.58 6.99 1.39
C PHE A 123 -21.95 6.78 2.78
N GLU A 124 -21.96 5.55 3.27
CA GLU A 124 -21.32 5.19 4.54
C GLU A 124 -19.81 5.45 4.50
N GLU A 125 -19.15 5.11 3.39
CA GLU A 125 -17.72 5.37 3.16
C GLU A 125 -17.38 6.87 3.08
N ILE A 126 -18.27 7.73 2.53
CA ILE A 126 -18.01 9.18 2.40
C ILE A 126 -18.31 9.95 3.69
N TYR A 127 -19.48 9.70 4.29
CA TYR A 127 -20.01 10.54 5.38
C TYR A 127 -19.89 9.90 6.77
N ASP A 128 -19.35 8.67 6.85
CA ASP A 128 -19.21 7.90 8.08
C ASP A 128 -20.54 7.69 8.85
N ILE A 129 -21.63 7.53 8.09
CA ILE A 129 -22.97 7.28 8.63
C ILE A 129 -23.39 5.87 8.29
N SER A 130 -23.54 5.06 9.34
CA SER A 130 -23.94 3.66 9.22
C SER A 130 -25.23 3.46 8.42
N LYS A 131 -25.34 2.35 7.69
CA LYS A 131 -26.56 1.94 7.01
C LYS A 131 -27.83 2.00 7.89
N SER A 132 -27.71 1.67 9.18
CA SER A 132 -28.80 1.79 10.16
C SER A 132 -29.20 3.24 10.37
N SER A 133 -28.24 4.13 10.65
CA SER A 133 -28.49 5.56 10.83
C SER A 133 -29.11 6.17 9.58
N GLN A 134 -28.59 5.82 8.39
CA GLN A 134 -29.18 6.27 7.12
C GLN A 134 -30.66 5.85 6.99
N ARG A 135 -31.02 4.62 7.40
CA ARG A 135 -32.41 4.15 7.38
C ARG A 135 -33.29 4.99 8.30
N ASP A 136 -32.79 5.26 9.49
CA ASP A 136 -33.54 6.00 10.49
C ASP A 136 -33.71 7.47 10.05
N TYR A 137 -32.69 8.07 9.41
CA TYR A 137 -32.78 9.41 8.81
C TYR A 137 -33.77 9.50 7.65
N ARG A 138 -33.81 8.49 6.76
CA ARG A 138 -34.84 8.42 5.70
C ARG A 138 -36.25 8.30 6.26
N GLY A 139 -36.40 7.74 7.45
CA GLY A 139 -37.69 7.54 8.13
C GLY A 139 -38.15 8.71 8.99
N ARG A 140 -37.38 9.81 9.10
CA ARG A 140 -37.76 10.98 9.91
C ARG A 140 -39.00 11.66 9.33
N LEU A 141 -39.90 12.11 10.21
CA LEU A 141 -41.09 12.88 9.83
C LEU A 141 -40.73 14.29 9.33
N ASN A 142 -39.74 14.91 9.97
CA ASN A 142 -39.24 16.23 9.61
C ASN A 142 -37.82 16.10 9.06
N ASN A 143 -37.55 16.76 7.94
CA ASN A 143 -36.27 16.75 7.23
C ASN A 143 -35.69 15.33 6.99
N PRO A 144 -36.41 14.43 6.30
CA PRO A 144 -35.90 13.10 5.99
C PRO A 144 -34.67 13.16 5.07
N LEU A 145 -33.73 12.24 5.26
CA LEU A 145 -32.59 12.08 4.36
C LEU A 145 -33.11 11.82 2.92
N PRO A 146 -32.80 12.69 1.94
CA PRO A 146 -33.32 12.53 0.59
C PRO A 146 -32.72 11.27 -0.05
N TYR A 147 -33.54 10.51 -0.78
CA TYR A 147 -33.10 9.29 -1.44
C TYR A 147 -33.94 8.98 -2.68
N HIS A 148 -33.32 8.27 -3.62
CA HIS A 148 -33.92 7.86 -4.88
C HIS A 148 -34.03 6.33 -4.92
N GLN A 149 -35.23 5.83 -5.27
CA GLN A 149 -35.50 4.41 -5.41
C GLN A 149 -36.53 4.16 -6.51
N LYS A 150 -36.17 3.36 -7.52
CA LYS A 150 -37.04 3.13 -8.69
C LYS A 150 -38.24 2.22 -8.41
N VAL A 151 -38.10 1.26 -7.49
CA VAL A 151 -39.13 0.27 -7.15
C VAL A 151 -39.16 0.03 -5.66
N PHE A 152 -40.31 -0.34 -5.10
CA PHE A 152 -40.43 -0.67 -3.68
C PHE A 152 -39.42 -1.76 -3.28
N ARG A 153 -38.63 -1.52 -2.23
CA ARG A 153 -37.50 -2.37 -1.77
C ARG A 153 -36.36 -2.56 -2.79
N GLY A 154 -36.33 -1.77 -3.86
CA GLY A 154 -35.22 -1.72 -4.82
C GLY A 154 -33.96 -1.05 -4.28
N LYS A 155 -32.95 -0.92 -5.14
CA LYS A 155 -31.69 -0.23 -4.81
C LYS A 155 -31.94 1.24 -4.44
N ILE A 156 -31.39 1.66 -3.31
CA ILE A 156 -31.39 3.05 -2.85
C ILE A 156 -30.13 3.74 -3.39
N LEU A 157 -30.32 4.93 -3.92
CA LEU A 157 -29.28 5.84 -4.36
C LEU A 157 -29.48 7.21 -3.70
N TYR A 158 -28.39 7.94 -3.53
CA TYR A 158 -28.37 9.30 -3.03
C TYR A 158 -27.79 10.22 -4.08
N ASP A 159 -28.45 11.33 -4.34
CA ASP A 159 -27.87 12.42 -5.12
C ASP A 159 -26.95 13.22 -4.20
N VAL A 160 -25.67 13.31 -4.52
CA VAL A 160 -24.67 13.97 -3.66
C VAL A 160 -25.06 15.42 -3.37
N ASP A 161 -25.57 16.16 -4.36
CA ASP A 161 -25.95 17.57 -4.19
C ASP A 161 -27.14 17.73 -3.22
N GLU A 162 -28.07 16.76 -3.20
CA GLU A 162 -29.21 16.78 -2.28
C GLU A 162 -28.78 16.44 -0.85
N ILE A 163 -27.82 15.53 -0.70
CA ILE A 163 -27.24 15.16 0.59
C ILE A 163 -26.48 16.34 1.21
N GLU A 164 -25.63 17.02 0.44
CA GLU A 164 -24.87 18.18 0.91
C GLU A 164 -25.82 19.29 1.40
N LYS A 165 -26.86 19.61 0.62
CA LYS A 165 -27.90 20.57 1.04
C LYS A 165 -28.68 20.11 2.26
N TRP A 166 -28.93 18.80 2.40
CA TRP A 166 -29.61 18.26 3.56
C TRP A 166 -28.76 18.44 4.83
N PHE A 167 -27.44 18.21 4.76
CA PHE A 167 -26.53 18.51 5.87
C PHE A 167 -26.51 20.00 6.21
N GLU A 168 -26.47 20.90 5.22
CA GLU A 168 -26.52 22.36 5.45
C GLU A 168 -27.78 22.81 6.21
N ASN A 169 -28.89 22.06 6.07
CA ASN A 169 -30.16 22.37 6.73
C ASN A 169 -30.28 21.74 8.14
N GLU A 170 -29.55 20.67 8.46
CA GLU A 170 -29.52 20.09 9.82
C GLU A 170 -28.72 20.96 10.81
N TYR A 171 -27.78 21.78 10.33
CA TYR A 171 -26.94 22.67 11.16
C TYR A 171 -27.46 24.13 11.26
N LYS A 172 -28.72 24.38 10.90
CA LYS A 172 -29.42 25.67 11.10
C LYS A 172 -30.53 25.54 12.11
#